data_AF-A0A3P1WM84-F1
#
_entry.id   AF-A0A3P1WM84-F1
#
_cell.length_a   1.000
_cell.length_b   1.000
_cell.length_c   1.000
_cell.angle_alpha   90.00
_cell.angle_beta   90.00
_cell.angle_gamma   90.00
#
_symmetry.space_group_name_H-M   'P 1'
#
loop_
_entity.id
_entity.type
_entity.pdbx_description
1 polymer ?
#
loop_
_entity_poly.entity_id
_entity_poly.type
_entity_poly.pdbx_seq_one_letter_code
_entity_poly.pdbx_strand_id
1 'polypeptide(L)'
;PLVQDAARLDSELSADEIRSLRSLMADNERAINAPITSVVPRISSLTVNLSPGASLPLVRTAMNNLSVVTFTDINGSPWPQSDPPYNAAPKLFDVQYNENMVTITPLRPW
;
A
#
# COMPACT_ATOMS: atom_id res chain seq x y z
N PRO A 1 21.03 23.77 -46.93
CA PRO A 1 21.81 22.72 -46.22
C PRO A 1 22.46 23.20 -44.92
N LEU A 2 23.09 24.38 -44.88
CA LEU A 2 23.90 24.84 -43.73
C LEU A 2 23.12 25.40 -42.52
N VAL A 3 21.88 25.86 -42.73
CA VAL A 3 21.04 26.45 -41.66
C VAL A 3 20.43 25.37 -40.74
N GLN A 4 20.22 24.17 -41.26
CA GLN A 4 19.71 23.03 -40.49
C GLN A 4 20.80 22.39 -39.62
N ASP A 5 22.06 22.47 -40.05
CA ASP A 5 23.22 22.01 -39.26
C ASP A 5 23.55 22.98 -38.13
N ALA A 6 23.38 24.29 -38.34
CA ALA A 6 23.56 25.30 -37.30
C ALA A 6 22.50 25.22 -36.18
N ALA A 7 21.25 24.88 -36.52
CA ALA A 7 20.18 24.70 -35.54
C ALA A 7 20.37 23.44 -34.67
N ARG A 8 21.11 22.43 -35.13
CA ARG A 8 21.51 21.26 -34.33
C ARG A 8 22.64 21.55 -33.35
N LEU A 9 23.39 22.64 -33.56
CA LEU A 9 24.52 23.05 -32.72
C LEU A 9 24.10 24.04 -31.61
N ASP A 10 22.93 24.67 -31.72
CA ASP A 10 22.45 25.70 -30.78
C ASP A 10 21.66 25.12 -29.59
N SER A 11 21.27 23.84 -29.65
CA SER A 11 20.75 23.12 -28.49
C SER A 11 21.67 21.96 -28.14
N GLU A 12 22.38 22.07 -27.02
CA GLU A 12 23.27 21.02 -26.47
C GLU A 12 22.55 19.69 -26.18
N LEU A 13 21.22 19.66 -26.29
CA LEU A 13 20.36 18.50 -26.07
C LEU A 13 19.45 18.25 -27.28
N SER A 14 19.48 17.03 -27.79
CA SER A 14 18.55 16.50 -28.79
C SER A 14 17.12 16.47 -28.25
N ALA A 15 16.13 16.45 -29.15
CA ALA A 15 14.71 16.36 -28.79
C ALA A 15 14.38 15.14 -27.92
N ASP A 16 15.08 14.02 -28.11
CA ASP A 16 14.91 12.81 -27.31
C ASP A 16 15.49 12.97 -25.89
N GLU A 17 16.59 13.71 -25.75
CA GLU A 17 17.18 14.03 -24.45
C GLU A 17 16.29 15.00 -23.67
N ILE A 18 15.68 15.98 -24.34
CA ILE A 18 14.67 16.88 -23.75
C ILE A 18 13.45 16.10 -23.27
N ARG A 19 12.98 15.11 -24.05
CA ARG A 19 11.85 14.25 -23.64
C ARG A 19 12.21 13.39 -22.42
N SER A 20 13.41 12.84 -22.41
CA SER A 20 13.93 12.03 -21.30
C SER A 20 14.07 12.85 -20.02
N LEU A 21 14.65 14.05 -20.12
CA LEU A 21 14.80 14.97 -19.00
C LEU A 21 13.45 15.42 -18.45
N ARG A 22 12.47 15.72 -19.32
CA ARG A 22 11.09 16.02 -18.89
C ARG A 22 10.43 14.84 -18.18
N SER A 23 10.65 13.60 -18.62
CA SER A 23 10.13 12.42 -17.90
C SER A 23 10.72 12.35 -16.51
N LEU A 24 12.04 12.53 -16.38
CA LEU A 24 12.73 12.47 -15.10
C LEU A 24 12.27 13.59 -14.15
N MET A 25 12.07 14.81 -14.67
CA MET A 25 11.51 15.92 -13.89
C MET A 25 10.07 15.65 -13.43
N ALA A 26 9.22 15.12 -14.32
CA ALA A 26 7.84 14.78 -13.98
C ALA A 26 7.77 13.66 -12.93
N ASP A 27 8.65 12.66 -13.01
CA ASP A 27 8.76 11.62 -11.99
C ASP A 27 9.25 12.17 -10.65
N ASN A 28 10.18 13.12 -10.67
CA ASN A 28 10.66 13.82 -9.48
C ASN A 28 9.56 14.69 -8.84
N GLU A 29 8.82 15.46 -9.65
CA GLU A 29 7.67 16.24 -9.18
C GLU A 29 6.58 15.37 -8.57
N ARG A 30 6.28 14.20 -9.17
CA ARG A 30 5.32 13.24 -8.58
C ARG A 30 5.83 12.69 -7.25
N ALA A 31 7.12 12.40 -7.13
CA ALA A 31 7.71 11.91 -5.89
C ALA A 31 7.69 12.97 -4.78
N ILE A 32 8.03 14.23 -5.11
CA ILE A 32 8.00 15.36 -4.17
C ILE A 32 6.57 15.66 -3.70
N ASN A 33 5.61 15.64 -4.63
CA ASN A 33 4.21 15.95 -4.34
C ASN A 33 3.41 14.75 -3.83
N ALA A 34 4.05 13.60 -3.59
CA ALA A 34 3.38 12.45 -3.02
C ALA A 34 2.82 12.84 -1.64
N PRO A 35 1.50 12.71 -1.40
CA PRO A 35 0.90 13.16 -0.16
C PRO A 35 1.49 12.39 1.02
N ILE A 36 2.05 13.13 1.99
CA ILE A 36 2.46 12.57 3.27
C ILE A 36 1.19 12.17 4.02
N THR A 37 0.79 10.91 3.89
CA THR A 37 -0.35 10.37 4.65
C THR A 37 0.05 10.28 6.11
N SER A 38 -0.49 11.17 6.93
CA SER A 38 -0.42 11.05 8.39
C SER A 38 -1.39 9.94 8.82
N VAL A 39 -0.84 8.86 9.37
CA VAL A 39 -1.62 7.72 9.86
C VAL A 39 -1.86 7.91 11.35
N VAL A 40 -3.13 7.95 11.76
CA VAL A 40 -3.51 7.93 13.17
C VAL A 40 -3.89 6.49 13.54
N PRO A 41 -3.11 5.81 14.42
CA PRO A 41 -3.44 4.45 14.83
C PRO A 41 -4.75 4.47 15.63
N ARG A 42 -5.61 3.48 15.36
CA ARG A 42 -6.89 3.32 16.04
C ARG A 42 -7.05 1.89 16.51
N ILE A 43 -7.43 1.73 17.77
CA ILE A 43 -7.83 0.44 18.35
C ILE A 43 -9.36 0.36 18.26
N SER A 44 -9.88 -0.76 17.78
CA SER A 44 -11.31 -1.02 17.69
C SER A 44 -11.60 -2.47 18.05
N SER A 45 -12.70 -2.70 18.78
CA SER A 45 -13.27 -4.02 19.00
C SER A 45 -14.64 -4.09 18.32
N LEU A 46 -14.91 -5.21 17.65
CA LEU A 46 -16.15 -5.43 16.93
C LEU A 46 -16.66 -6.84 17.24
N THR A 47 -17.89 -6.92 17.74
CA THR A 47 -18.60 -8.19 17.86
C THR A 47 -19.04 -8.64 16.48
N VAL A 48 -18.59 -9.82 16.05
CA VAL A 48 -18.91 -10.39 14.74
C VAL A 48 -20.06 -11.40 14.88
N ASN A 49 -20.97 -11.41 13.92
CA ASN A 49 -22.01 -12.43 13.80
C ASN A 49 -21.52 -13.54 12.86
N LEU A 50 -21.54 -14.79 13.33
CA LEU A 50 -21.09 -15.97 12.57
C LEU A 50 -22.23 -16.69 11.82
N SER A 51 -23.43 -16.11 11.80
CA SER A 51 -24.55 -16.63 11.02
C SER A 51 -24.22 -16.57 9.53
N PRO A 52 -24.62 -17.58 8.73
CA PRO A 52 -24.47 -17.52 7.28
C PRO A 52 -25.11 -16.26 6.70
N GLY A 53 -24.38 -15.52 5.86
CA GLY A 53 -24.86 -14.28 5.24
C GLY A 53 -24.72 -13.02 6.12
N ALA A 54 -24.14 -13.12 7.31
CA ALA A 54 -23.77 -11.94 8.09
C ALA A 54 -22.69 -11.11 7.36
N SER A 55 -22.74 -9.78 7.54
CA SER A 55 -21.76 -8.86 6.96
C SER A 55 -20.36 -9.13 7.49
N LEU A 56 -19.39 -9.17 6.59
CA LEU A 56 -17.99 -9.36 6.94
C LEU A 56 -17.41 -8.07 7.57
N PRO A 57 -16.59 -8.20 8.62
CA PRO A 57 -15.91 -7.06 9.21
C PRO A 57 -14.85 -6.48 8.25
N LEU A 58 -14.70 -5.15 8.24
CA LEU A 58 -13.70 -4.44 7.45
C LEU A 58 -12.55 -3.96 8.35
N VAL A 59 -11.33 -4.34 8.01
CA VAL A 59 -10.11 -3.83 8.63
C VAL A 59 -9.49 -2.77 7.74
N ARG A 60 -9.24 -1.58 8.30
CA ARG A 60 -8.55 -0.49 7.60
C ARG A 60 -7.07 -0.53 7.92
N THR A 61 -6.24 -0.68 6.90
CA THR A 61 -4.78 -0.71 7.01
C THR A 61 -4.18 0.56 6.41
N ALA A 62 -2.94 0.89 6.79
CA ALA A 62 -2.20 2.00 6.20
C ALA A 62 -0.80 1.57 5.77
N MET A 63 -0.26 2.18 4.70
CA MET A 63 1.07 1.87 4.20
C MET A 63 2.12 2.00 5.30
N ASN A 64 3.07 1.06 5.36
CA ASN A 64 4.16 1.01 6.34
C ASN A 64 3.69 0.98 7.81
N ASN A 65 2.42 0.66 8.06
CA ASN A 65 1.87 0.55 9.40
C ASN A 65 1.30 -0.87 9.60
N LEU A 66 1.71 -1.48 10.71
CA LEU A 66 1.23 -2.81 11.09
C LEU A 66 -0.20 -2.71 11.61
N SER A 67 -1.10 -3.49 11.03
CA SER A 67 -2.45 -3.67 11.55
C SER A 67 -2.54 -5.02 12.24
N VAL A 68 -2.97 -5.03 13.50
CA VAL A 68 -3.06 -6.25 14.32
C VAL A 68 -4.52 -6.56 14.59
N VAL A 69 -4.92 -7.78 14.27
CA VAL A 69 -6.25 -8.32 14.53
C VAL A 69 -6.10 -9.48 15.50
N THR A 70 -6.86 -9.45 16.59
CA THR A 70 -6.94 -10.53 17.56
C THR A 70 -8.39 -10.97 17.72
N PHE A 71 -8.61 -12.27 17.92
CA PHE A 71 -9.94 -12.81 18.13
C PHE A 71 -10.13 -13.14 19.62
N THR A 72 -11.26 -12.76 20.18
CA THR A 72 -11.58 -13.08 21.57
C THR A 72 -12.98 -13.63 21.65
N ASP A 73 -13.18 -14.59 22.55
CA ASP A 73 -14.51 -15.07 22.89
C ASP A 73 -15.30 -14.00 23.67
N ILE A 74 -16.56 -14.31 23.99
CA ILE A 74 -17.43 -13.41 24.76
C ILE A 74 -16.94 -13.17 26.20
N ASN A 75 -16.03 -14.02 26.70
CA ASN A 75 -15.44 -13.93 28.03
C ASN A 75 -14.10 -13.18 28.02
N GLY A 76 -13.62 -12.74 26.86
CA GLY A 76 -12.33 -12.06 26.68
C GLY A 76 -11.13 -13.01 26.60
N SER A 77 -11.35 -14.33 26.56
CA SER A 77 -10.28 -15.30 26.33
C SER A 77 -9.88 -15.32 24.85
N PRO A 78 -8.59 -15.55 24.53
CA PRO A 78 -8.14 -15.77 23.16
C PRO A 78 -8.99 -16.83 22.45
N TRP A 79 -9.53 -16.52 21.27
CA TRP A 79 -10.27 -17.51 20.48
C TRP A 79 -9.27 -18.32 19.63
N PRO A 80 -9.09 -19.63 19.87
CA PRO A 80 -8.19 -20.44 19.06
C PRO A 80 -8.67 -20.52 17.60
N GLN A 81 -7.78 -20.22 16.66
CA GLN A 81 -7.99 -20.44 15.22
C GLN A 81 -7.30 -21.75 14.82
N SER A 82 -7.93 -22.52 13.91
CA SER A 82 -7.38 -23.81 13.47
C SER A 82 -6.23 -23.63 12.49
N ASP A 83 -6.43 -22.77 11.50
CA ASP A 83 -5.56 -22.62 10.34
C ASP A 83 -5.17 -21.16 10.14
N PRO A 84 -3.99 -20.89 9.55
CA PRO A 84 -3.60 -19.55 9.18
C PRO A 84 -4.60 -18.95 8.15
N PRO A 85 -4.81 -17.62 8.19
CA PRO A 85 -5.69 -16.94 7.26
C PRO A 85 -5.16 -17.02 5.82
N TYR A 86 -6.07 -17.12 4.86
CA TYR A 86 -5.74 -17.12 3.44
C TYR A 86 -5.45 -15.70 2.94
N ASN A 87 -4.25 -15.49 2.41
CA ASN A 87 -3.89 -14.25 1.72
C ASN A 87 -4.07 -14.41 0.20
N ALA A 88 -5.15 -13.83 -0.33
CA ALA A 88 -5.43 -13.86 -1.77
C ALA A 88 -4.48 -12.98 -2.60
N ALA A 89 -3.75 -12.05 -1.98
CA ALA A 89 -2.91 -11.07 -2.68
C ALA A 89 -1.55 -10.85 -1.99
N PRO A 90 -0.65 -11.86 -2.02
CA PRO A 90 0.64 -11.80 -1.33
C PRO A 90 1.61 -10.73 -1.86
N LYS A 91 1.38 -10.22 -3.07
CA LYS A 91 2.16 -9.09 -3.63
C LYS A 91 1.70 -7.71 -3.16
N LEU A 92 0.60 -7.65 -2.41
CA LEU A 92 0.00 -6.41 -1.93
C LEU A 92 0.00 -6.35 -0.40
N PHE A 93 -0.20 -7.48 0.26
CA PHE A 93 -0.23 -7.57 1.71
C PHE A 93 0.72 -8.66 2.18
N ASP A 94 1.56 -8.32 3.16
CA ASP A 94 2.21 -9.32 4.01
C ASP A 94 1.29 -9.65 5.18
N VAL A 95 1.03 -10.95 5.37
CA VAL A 95 0.12 -11.45 6.39
C VAL A 95 0.85 -12.49 7.21
N GLN A 96 1.02 -12.23 8.51
CA GLN A 96 1.62 -13.17 9.43
C GLN A 96 0.59 -13.60 10.47
N TYR A 97 0.73 -14.84 10.91
CA TYR A 97 -0.23 -15.47 11.80
C TYR A 97 0.50 -16.14 12.96
N ASN A 98 -0.01 -15.88 14.16
CA ASN A 98 0.48 -16.46 15.40
C ASN A 98 -0.72 -16.80 16.29
N GLU A 99 -1.26 -18.00 16.09
CA GLU A 99 -2.39 -18.61 16.84
C GLU A 99 -3.67 -17.76 16.87
N ASN A 100 -3.72 -16.74 17.72
CA ASN A 100 -4.87 -15.86 17.86
C ASN A 100 -4.65 -14.46 17.27
N MET A 101 -3.44 -14.20 16.76
CA MET A 101 -3.06 -12.89 16.25
C MET A 101 -2.77 -12.97 14.76
N VAL A 102 -3.44 -12.12 13.99
CA VAL A 102 -3.17 -11.91 12.57
C VAL A 102 -2.60 -10.51 12.42
N THR A 103 -1.42 -10.41 11.82
CA THR A 103 -0.82 -9.13 11.47
C THR A 103 -0.91 -8.92 9.97
N ILE A 104 -1.25 -7.70 9.57
CA ILE A 104 -1.46 -7.32 8.17
C ILE A 104 -0.64 -6.06 7.91
N THR A 105 0.28 -6.16 6.95
CA THR A 105 1.12 -5.05 6.51
C THR A 105 0.95 -4.84 5.01
N PRO A 106 0.39 -3.70 4.57
CA PRO A 106 0.33 -3.37 3.14
C PRO A 106 1.71 -3.01 2.61
N LEU A 107 2.09 -3.63 1.49
CA LEU A 107 3.41 -3.53 0.85
C LEU A 107 3.50 -2.45 -0.23
N ARG A 108 2.37 -1.95 -0.72
CA ARG A 108 2.33 -0.95 -1.81
C ARG A 108 1.23 0.10 -1.59
N PRO A 109 1.46 1.34 -2.09
CA PRO A 109 0.39 2.32 -2.27
C PRO A 109 -0.67 1.80 -3.23
N TRP A 110 -1.91 2.20 -2.97
CA TRP A 110 -3.06 2.06 -3.87
C TRP A 110 -3.40 3.40 -4.51
#